data_AF-A0A942TGU1-F1
#
_entry.id   AF-A0A942TGU1-F1
#
_cell.length_a   1.000
_cell.length_b   1.000
_cell.length_c   1.000
_cell.angle_alpha   90.00
_cell.angle_beta   90.00
_cell.angle_gamma   90.00
#
_symmetry.space_group_name_H-M   'P 1'
#
loop_
_entity.id
_entity.type
_entity.pdbx_description
1 polymer ?
#
loop_
_entity_poly.entity_id
_entity_poly.type
_entity_poly.pdbx_seq_one_letter_code
_entity_poly.pdbx_strand_id
1 'polypeptide(L)'
;MVSQIFRGNTNDPHFALTFDDGPHHVPLENWLEALEQCGAAGTFFFTGEWIDRHPDKARMIIERGHELAPHSYHHRRMAEIPKDVFLEEIKLVELAYQEATGKPCPTFMRFPYLSFREENLDCLSELGYVDIEGDDSGDWAGLTSQQIVENVTPFFKNGAVVVFHANDAAKGTPGSLKTLIRLGREKGLKPVKVSEILNGLGMPPSERTWKISIDVPSPEKITHTIQTWEIIQSKEELQVLAQQSMEWGISQAPTGMDSENNWLIQLSEPLTVNGITEDRNLFFGWVMAGEYWGYARFARKDNELILLDFATREAQADAMVYILRWAAKKANELGCTKISATREMRRLEKMCNQLGWDSVIELDQ
;
A
#
# COMPACT_ATOMS: atom_id res chain seq x y z
N MET A 1 -21.21 16.99 -1.00
CA MET A 1 -21.11 17.31 -2.44
C MET A 1 -20.18 16.28 -3.01
N VAL A 2 -20.71 15.43 -3.88
CA VAL A 2 -19.94 14.48 -4.66
C VAL A 2 -18.97 15.27 -5.53
N SER A 3 -17.67 15.03 -5.41
CA SER A 3 -16.67 15.75 -6.18
C SER A 3 -15.94 14.80 -7.10
N GLN A 4 -16.36 14.83 -8.36
CA GLN A 4 -15.46 14.51 -9.45
C GLN A 4 -14.60 15.72 -9.73
N ILE A 5 -13.28 15.53 -9.78
CA ILE A 5 -12.29 16.59 -10.00
C ILE A 5 -11.58 16.34 -11.31
N PHE A 6 -11.95 17.10 -12.35
CA PHE A 6 -11.18 17.16 -13.61
C PHE A 6 -10.01 18.14 -13.55
N ARG A 7 -10.08 19.09 -12.61
CA ARG A 7 -9.14 20.21 -12.56
C ARG A 7 -9.04 20.78 -11.15
N GLY A 8 -7.82 21.17 -10.78
CA GLY A 8 -7.52 21.92 -9.58
C GLY A 8 -7.99 23.37 -9.61
N ASN A 9 -7.64 24.10 -8.56
CA ASN A 9 -7.94 25.52 -8.42
C ASN A 9 -7.32 26.32 -9.58
N THR A 10 -8.15 27.05 -10.32
CA THR A 10 -7.71 27.81 -11.50
C THR A 10 -6.87 29.05 -11.17
N ASN A 11 -6.77 29.42 -9.89
CA ASN A 11 -5.87 30.48 -9.43
C ASN A 11 -4.47 29.95 -9.08
N ASP A 12 -4.33 28.64 -8.88
CA ASP A 12 -3.06 28.04 -8.51
C ASP A 12 -2.26 27.70 -9.78
N PRO A 13 -1.01 28.17 -9.91
CA PRO A 13 -0.18 27.90 -11.08
C PRO A 13 0.41 26.48 -11.00
N HIS A 14 -0.44 25.47 -10.90
CA HIS A 14 -0.10 24.07 -10.72
C HIS A 14 -0.57 23.23 -11.90
N PHE A 15 0.11 22.11 -12.15
CA PHE A 15 -0.40 21.02 -12.98
C PHE A 15 0.03 19.66 -12.41
N ALA A 16 -0.81 18.65 -12.55
CA ALA A 16 -0.53 17.28 -12.15
C ALA A 16 -0.36 16.37 -13.38
N LEU A 17 0.68 15.56 -13.35
CA LEU A 17 0.89 14.46 -14.29
C LEU A 17 0.48 13.17 -13.61
N THR A 18 -0.50 12.47 -14.18
CA THR A 18 -1.09 11.26 -13.59
C THR A 18 -0.97 10.07 -14.52
N PHE A 19 -0.80 8.88 -13.98
CA PHE A 19 -0.47 7.67 -14.74
C PHE A 19 -1.32 6.49 -14.30
N ASP A 20 -2.13 5.96 -15.22
CA ASP A 20 -3.00 4.81 -14.95
C ASP A 20 -2.34 3.50 -15.40
N ASP A 21 -2.55 2.42 -14.65
CA ASP A 21 -2.16 1.08 -15.08
C ASP A 21 -2.85 -0.10 -14.36
N GLY A 22 -2.84 -1.24 -15.04
CA GLY A 22 -3.17 -2.58 -14.59
C GLY A 22 -3.56 -3.47 -15.79
N PRO A 23 -3.29 -4.79 -15.79
CA PRO A 23 -2.58 -5.58 -14.80
C PRO A 23 -1.18 -6.05 -15.27
N HIS A 24 -0.64 -5.52 -16.37
CA HIS A 24 0.55 -6.07 -17.02
C HIS A 24 1.86 -5.51 -16.44
N HIS A 25 2.97 -6.20 -16.72
CA HIS A 25 4.30 -5.74 -16.28
C HIS A 25 4.72 -4.51 -17.06
N VAL A 26 5.12 -3.48 -16.33
CA VAL A 26 5.54 -2.20 -16.92
C VAL A 26 6.98 -1.94 -16.54
N PRO A 27 7.82 -1.45 -17.47
CA PRO A 27 9.13 -0.90 -17.14
C PRO A 27 8.94 0.46 -16.47
N LEU A 28 8.29 0.45 -15.30
CA LEU A 28 7.87 1.59 -14.49
C LEU A 28 9.05 2.54 -14.23
N GLU A 29 10.24 2.00 -14.08
CA GLU A 29 11.49 2.70 -13.88
C GLU A 29 11.71 3.81 -14.92
N ASN A 30 11.30 3.58 -16.19
CA ASN A 30 11.41 4.59 -17.24
C ASN A 30 10.57 5.84 -16.94
N TRP A 31 9.38 5.69 -16.35
CA TRP A 31 8.52 6.81 -15.97
C TRP A 31 9.10 7.55 -14.76
N LEU A 32 9.50 6.80 -13.73
CA LEU A 32 10.06 7.37 -12.50
C LEU A 32 11.34 8.15 -12.80
N GLU A 33 12.27 7.57 -13.57
CA GLU A 33 13.52 8.24 -13.97
C GLU A 33 13.25 9.50 -14.80
N ALA A 34 12.30 9.46 -15.73
CA ALA A 34 11.96 10.63 -16.56
C ALA A 34 11.40 11.79 -15.72
N LEU A 35 10.57 11.50 -14.71
CA LEU A 35 10.06 12.50 -13.76
C LEU A 35 11.18 13.07 -12.88
N GLU A 36 12.03 12.21 -12.32
CA GLU A 36 13.12 12.61 -11.43
C GLU A 36 14.20 13.45 -12.13
N GLN A 37 14.57 13.09 -13.37
CA GLN A 37 15.51 13.90 -14.18
C GLN A 37 15.00 15.33 -14.38
N CYS A 38 13.70 15.55 -14.25
CA CYS A 38 13.07 16.86 -14.35
C CYS A 38 12.81 17.51 -12.99
N GLY A 39 13.10 16.85 -11.86
CA GLY A 39 12.77 17.30 -10.52
C GLY A 39 11.25 17.44 -10.33
N ALA A 40 10.48 16.47 -10.83
CA ALA A 40 9.03 16.43 -10.73
C ALA A 40 8.58 15.10 -10.09
N ALA A 41 7.38 15.11 -9.52
CA ALA A 41 6.70 13.91 -9.06
C ALA A 41 5.37 13.76 -9.81
N GLY A 42 4.87 12.53 -9.92
CA GLY A 42 3.56 12.20 -10.48
C GLY A 42 2.71 11.42 -9.50
N THR A 43 1.45 11.22 -9.87
CA THR A 43 0.50 10.36 -9.16
C THR A 43 0.15 9.15 -10.03
N PHE A 44 0.33 7.95 -9.51
CA PHE A 44 0.10 6.68 -10.20
C PHE A 44 -1.20 6.05 -9.67
N PHE A 45 -2.20 5.87 -10.53
CA PHE A 45 -3.46 5.23 -10.20
C PHE A 45 -3.42 3.79 -10.68
N PHE A 46 -3.07 2.86 -9.80
CA PHE A 46 -2.85 1.46 -10.17
C PHE A 46 -3.91 0.53 -9.58
N THR A 47 -4.18 -0.52 -10.34
CA THR A 47 -5.13 -1.58 -9.92
C THR A 47 -4.60 -2.36 -8.71
N GLY A 48 -5.51 -2.83 -7.86
CA GLY A 48 -5.17 -3.72 -6.75
C GLY A 48 -4.50 -5.01 -7.21
N GLU A 49 -4.93 -5.57 -8.36
CA GLU A 49 -4.28 -6.76 -8.93
C GLU A 49 -2.81 -6.51 -9.33
N TRP A 50 -2.48 -5.33 -9.85
CA TRP A 50 -1.09 -4.96 -10.11
C TRP A 50 -0.30 -4.81 -8.81
N ILE A 51 -0.88 -4.16 -7.80
CA ILE A 51 -0.24 -3.93 -6.51
C ILE A 51 0.10 -5.26 -5.82
N ASP A 52 -0.80 -6.22 -5.86
CA ASP A 52 -0.57 -7.57 -5.31
C ASP A 52 0.53 -8.34 -6.03
N ARG A 53 0.66 -8.17 -7.35
CA ARG A 53 1.72 -8.83 -8.13
C ARG A 53 3.07 -8.13 -8.03
N HIS A 54 3.08 -6.84 -7.73
CA HIS A 54 4.28 -6.00 -7.72
C HIS A 54 4.39 -5.12 -6.45
N PRO A 55 4.32 -5.71 -5.24
CA PRO A 55 4.30 -4.94 -3.99
C PRO A 55 5.61 -4.19 -3.75
N ASP A 56 6.74 -4.72 -4.24
CA ASP A 56 8.04 -4.06 -4.26
C ASP A 56 8.03 -2.80 -5.12
N LYS A 57 7.43 -2.86 -6.31
CA LYS A 57 7.29 -1.69 -7.18
C LYS A 57 6.31 -0.67 -6.61
N ALA A 58 5.22 -1.11 -5.97
CA ALA A 58 4.29 -0.23 -5.27
C ALA A 58 5.00 0.59 -4.17
N ARG A 59 5.86 -0.05 -3.37
CA ARG A 59 6.71 0.65 -2.39
C ARG A 59 7.70 1.59 -3.06
N MET A 60 8.36 1.15 -4.13
CA MET A 60 9.33 1.97 -4.87
C MET A 60 8.72 3.29 -5.39
N ILE A 61 7.46 3.31 -5.84
CA ILE A 61 6.77 4.54 -6.26
C ILE A 61 6.77 5.57 -5.12
N ILE A 62 6.37 5.14 -3.92
CA ILE A 62 6.25 6.00 -2.75
C ILE A 62 7.63 6.42 -2.23
N GLU A 63 8.59 5.49 -2.16
CA GLU A 63 9.96 5.75 -1.70
C GLU A 63 10.70 6.76 -2.59
N ARG A 64 10.39 6.78 -3.90
CA ARG A 64 10.93 7.75 -4.87
C ARG A 64 10.18 9.09 -4.88
N GLY A 65 9.26 9.31 -3.93
CA GLY A 65 8.58 10.58 -3.72
C GLY A 65 7.35 10.83 -4.60
N HIS A 66 6.90 9.82 -5.34
CA HIS A 66 5.66 9.87 -6.11
C HIS A 66 4.45 9.47 -5.23
N GLU A 67 3.25 9.64 -5.77
CA GLU A 67 2.01 9.16 -5.14
C GLU A 67 1.52 7.88 -5.82
N LEU A 68 1.03 6.94 -5.02
CA LEU A 68 0.28 5.78 -5.46
C LEU A 68 -1.15 5.92 -4.94
N ALA A 69 -2.14 5.68 -5.79
CA ALA A 69 -3.56 5.77 -5.47
C ALA A 69 -4.38 4.65 -6.15
N PRO A 70 -5.56 4.29 -5.63
CA PRO A 70 -6.40 3.24 -6.19
C PRO A 70 -6.94 3.49 -7.60
N HIS A 71 -7.03 2.43 -8.41
CA HIS A 71 -7.71 2.41 -9.71
C HIS A 71 -8.65 1.19 -9.86
N SER A 72 -9.48 0.93 -8.83
CA SER A 72 -10.20 -0.34 -8.61
C SER A 72 -9.27 -1.56 -8.44
N TYR A 73 -9.82 -2.75 -8.18
CA TYR A 73 -8.98 -3.94 -8.04
C TYR A 73 -8.76 -4.65 -9.38
N HIS A 74 -9.82 -4.89 -10.15
CA HIS A 74 -9.81 -5.69 -11.39
C HIS A 74 -9.93 -4.86 -12.68
N HIS A 75 -9.89 -3.53 -12.61
CA HIS A 75 -10.04 -2.64 -13.79
C HIS A 75 -11.37 -2.84 -14.54
N ARG A 76 -12.47 -3.06 -13.79
CA ARG A 76 -13.81 -3.26 -14.38
C ARG A 76 -14.42 -1.93 -14.80
N ARG A 77 -15.37 -1.97 -15.75
CA ARG A 77 -16.30 -0.86 -16.00
C ARG A 77 -17.22 -0.71 -14.79
N MET A 78 -16.91 0.22 -13.89
CA MET A 78 -17.57 0.32 -12.58
C MET A 78 -19.05 0.71 -12.69
N ALA A 79 -19.47 1.31 -13.81
CA ALA A 79 -20.87 1.55 -14.15
C ALA A 79 -21.66 0.28 -14.53
N GLU A 80 -21.00 -0.84 -14.80
CA GLU A 80 -21.65 -2.08 -15.31
C GLU A 80 -21.78 -3.16 -14.24
N ILE A 81 -21.22 -2.93 -13.05
CA ILE A 81 -21.25 -3.88 -11.94
C ILE A 81 -22.26 -3.48 -10.87
N PRO A 82 -22.86 -4.45 -10.15
CA PRO A 82 -23.70 -4.19 -8.98
C PRO A 82 -22.98 -3.45 -7.84
N LYS A 83 -23.72 -2.76 -6.98
CA LYS A 83 -23.19 -1.95 -5.86
C LYS A 83 -22.33 -2.77 -4.87
N ASP A 84 -22.70 -4.00 -4.56
CA ASP A 84 -21.93 -4.89 -3.70
C ASP A 84 -20.57 -5.25 -4.32
N VAL A 85 -20.54 -5.58 -5.61
CA VAL A 85 -19.29 -5.82 -6.35
C VAL A 85 -18.45 -4.55 -6.43
N PHE A 86 -19.07 -3.38 -6.62
CA PHE A 86 -18.37 -2.10 -6.59
C PHE A 86 -17.66 -1.85 -5.25
N LEU A 87 -18.38 -2.03 -4.13
CA LEU A 87 -17.80 -1.84 -2.80
C LEU A 87 -16.70 -2.87 -2.51
N GLU A 88 -16.83 -4.09 -3.03
CA GLU A 88 -15.79 -5.11 -2.96
C GLU A 88 -14.53 -4.71 -3.74
N GLU A 89 -14.66 -4.17 -4.97
CA GLU A 89 -13.52 -3.66 -5.75
C GLU A 89 -12.75 -2.57 -5.00
N ILE A 90 -13.46 -1.66 -4.31
CA ILE A 90 -12.85 -0.59 -3.50
C ILE A 90 -12.16 -1.18 -2.25
N LYS A 91 -12.84 -2.05 -1.50
CA LYS A 91 -12.23 -2.71 -0.33
C LYS A 91 -10.98 -3.50 -0.72
N LEU A 92 -11.02 -4.26 -1.81
CA LEU A 92 -9.89 -5.10 -2.22
C LEU A 92 -8.67 -4.26 -2.63
N VAL A 93 -8.85 -3.14 -3.34
CA VAL A 93 -7.72 -2.26 -3.70
C VAL A 93 -7.16 -1.52 -2.48
N GLU A 94 -8.00 -1.14 -1.51
CA GLU A 94 -7.55 -0.60 -0.22
C GLU A 94 -6.66 -1.60 0.53
N LEU A 95 -7.09 -2.88 0.59
CA LEU A 95 -6.32 -3.95 1.24
C LEU A 95 -5.00 -4.24 0.51
N ALA A 96 -5.02 -4.32 -0.83
CA ALA A 96 -3.82 -4.52 -1.63
C ALA A 96 -2.81 -3.38 -1.41
N TYR A 97 -3.27 -2.13 -1.44
CA TYR A 97 -2.44 -0.95 -1.15
C TYR A 97 -1.80 -1.05 0.22
N GLN A 98 -2.59 -1.30 1.26
CA GLN A 98 -2.09 -1.30 2.63
C GLN A 98 -1.11 -2.45 2.89
N GLU A 99 -1.41 -3.66 2.39
CA GLU A 99 -0.52 -4.81 2.57
C GLU A 99 0.80 -4.65 1.80
N ALA A 100 0.77 -4.06 0.61
CA ALA A 100 1.99 -3.82 -0.17
C ALA A 100 2.86 -2.71 0.43
N THR A 101 2.24 -1.62 0.89
CA THR A 101 2.95 -0.38 1.26
C THR A 101 3.17 -0.23 2.77
N GLY A 102 2.41 -0.94 3.59
CA GLY A 102 2.35 -0.72 5.04
C GLY A 102 1.73 0.61 5.45
N LYS A 103 1.07 1.33 4.53
CA LYS A 103 0.49 2.66 4.74
C LYS A 103 -1.04 2.65 4.60
N PRO A 104 -1.76 3.55 5.29
CA PRO A 104 -3.17 3.81 5.04
C PRO A 104 -3.44 4.15 3.57
N CYS A 105 -4.54 3.66 3.01
CA CYS A 105 -4.90 3.88 1.61
C CYS A 105 -5.51 5.29 1.43
N PRO A 106 -5.05 6.11 0.46
CA PRO A 106 -5.61 7.43 0.23
C PRO A 106 -7.06 7.36 -0.28
N THR A 107 -7.89 8.31 0.14
CA THR A 107 -9.31 8.41 -0.28
C THR A 107 -9.50 9.26 -1.54
N PHE A 108 -8.63 9.07 -2.53
CA PHE A 108 -8.87 9.56 -3.88
C PHE A 108 -8.48 8.48 -4.87
N MET A 109 -9.27 8.34 -5.93
CA MET A 109 -9.11 7.28 -6.92
C MET A 109 -9.48 7.80 -8.31
N ARG A 110 -9.28 6.98 -9.32
CA ARG A 110 -9.79 7.22 -10.67
C ARG A 110 -10.60 6.02 -11.14
N PHE A 111 -11.71 6.25 -11.82
CA PHE A 111 -12.46 5.14 -12.41
C PHE A 111 -11.81 4.61 -13.69
N PRO A 112 -11.69 3.27 -13.84
CA PRO A 112 -11.35 2.68 -15.13
C PRO A 112 -12.32 3.13 -16.22
N TYR A 113 -11.76 3.54 -17.36
CA TYR A 113 -12.52 3.94 -18.56
C TYR A 113 -13.47 5.14 -18.37
N LEU A 114 -13.30 5.98 -17.34
CA LEU A 114 -14.28 7.01 -16.97
C LEU A 114 -15.69 6.40 -16.77
N SER A 115 -15.77 5.14 -16.35
CA SER A 115 -16.99 4.35 -16.35
C SER A 115 -17.62 4.29 -14.96
N PHE A 116 -18.51 5.22 -14.67
CA PHE A 116 -19.28 5.29 -13.42
C PHE A 116 -20.70 5.81 -13.67
N ARG A 117 -21.57 5.65 -12.67
CA ARG A 117 -22.90 6.26 -12.56
C ARG A 117 -22.94 7.17 -11.32
N GLU A 118 -23.98 8.00 -11.20
CA GLU A 118 -24.20 8.84 -10.03
C GLU A 118 -24.18 8.03 -8.72
N GLU A 119 -24.82 6.86 -8.71
CA GLU A 119 -24.80 5.92 -7.58
C GLU A 119 -23.38 5.48 -7.16
N ASN A 120 -22.46 5.31 -8.11
CA ASN A 120 -21.07 4.96 -7.79
C ASN A 120 -20.37 6.12 -7.08
N LEU A 121 -20.62 7.35 -7.55
CA LEU A 121 -20.05 8.55 -6.96
C LEU A 121 -20.63 8.83 -5.56
N ASP A 122 -21.92 8.56 -5.35
CA ASP A 122 -22.54 8.61 -4.02
C ASP A 122 -21.87 7.62 -3.07
N CYS A 123 -21.64 6.38 -3.53
CA CYS A 123 -20.91 5.37 -2.74
C CYS A 123 -19.49 5.84 -2.39
N LEU A 124 -18.75 6.44 -3.33
CA LEU A 124 -17.44 7.02 -3.04
C LEU A 124 -17.55 8.13 -1.99
N SER A 125 -18.51 9.04 -2.13
CA SER A 125 -18.71 10.11 -1.16
C SER A 125 -19.03 9.59 0.24
N GLU A 126 -19.82 8.52 0.37
CA GLU A 126 -20.10 7.84 1.64
C GLU A 126 -18.83 7.24 2.28
N LEU A 127 -17.89 6.79 1.45
CA LEU A 127 -16.60 6.25 1.89
C LEU A 127 -15.53 7.34 2.13
N GLY A 128 -15.85 8.60 1.86
CA GLY A 128 -14.91 9.73 1.95
C GLY A 128 -13.97 9.87 0.74
N TYR A 129 -14.29 9.21 -0.36
CA TYR A 129 -13.51 9.23 -1.60
C TYR A 129 -13.81 10.42 -2.50
N VAL A 130 -12.78 10.83 -3.25
CA VAL A 130 -12.85 11.77 -4.36
C VAL A 130 -12.44 11.06 -5.66
N ASP A 131 -13.22 11.27 -6.73
CA ASP A 131 -12.88 10.80 -8.07
C ASP A 131 -12.01 11.83 -8.79
N ILE A 132 -10.87 11.40 -9.33
CA ILE A 132 -9.87 12.26 -9.98
C ILE A 132 -9.79 11.91 -11.45
N GLU A 133 -10.17 12.87 -12.27
CA GLU A 133 -10.13 12.78 -13.72
C GLU A 133 -9.21 13.85 -14.30
N GLY A 134 -9.13 13.94 -15.62
CA GLY A 134 -8.29 14.93 -16.27
C GLY A 134 -8.39 14.93 -17.78
N ASP A 135 -7.52 15.71 -18.40
CA ASP A 135 -7.39 15.78 -19.85
C ASP A 135 -6.54 14.59 -20.36
N ASP A 136 -7.09 13.79 -21.28
CA ASP A 136 -6.45 12.59 -21.82
C ASP A 136 -5.33 12.93 -22.81
N SER A 137 -4.15 12.35 -22.60
CA SER A 137 -3.01 12.45 -23.51
C SER A 137 -3.17 11.63 -24.80
N GLY A 138 -4.02 10.59 -24.77
CA GLY A 138 -4.22 9.63 -25.86
C GLY A 138 -3.08 8.63 -26.02
N ASP A 139 -2.12 8.56 -25.08
CA ASP A 139 -0.94 7.71 -25.17
C ASP A 139 -1.23 6.21 -25.26
N TRP A 140 -2.37 5.78 -24.72
CA TRP A 140 -2.91 4.41 -24.84
C TRP A 140 -3.06 3.94 -26.30
N ALA A 141 -3.12 4.85 -27.28
CA ALA A 141 -3.16 4.54 -28.70
C ALA A 141 -1.78 4.22 -29.31
N GLY A 142 -0.71 4.14 -28.50
CA GLY A 142 0.65 3.88 -28.98
C GLY A 142 1.32 5.10 -29.62
N LEU A 143 0.97 6.29 -29.16
CA LEU A 143 1.45 7.55 -29.72
C LEU A 143 2.97 7.74 -29.48
N THR A 144 3.61 8.45 -30.41
CA THR A 144 4.99 8.90 -30.23
C THR A 144 5.08 10.01 -29.18
N SER A 145 6.25 10.21 -28.56
CA SER A 145 6.45 11.29 -27.58
C SER A 145 6.09 12.67 -28.11
N GLN A 146 6.31 12.92 -29.41
CA GLN A 146 5.96 14.19 -30.04
C GLN A 146 4.44 14.37 -30.14
N GLN A 147 3.70 13.35 -30.59
CA GLN A 147 2.24 13.41 -30.68
C GLN A 147 1.61 13.61 -29.30
N ILE A 148 2.14 12.95 -28.27
CA ILE A 148 1.72 13.15 -26.88
C ILE A 148 1.93 14.62 -26.45
N VAL A 149 3.11 15.19 -26.75
CA VAL A 149 3.38 16.61 -26.46
C VAL A 149 2.38 17.52 -27.15
N GLU A 150 2.11 17.29 -28.44
CA GLU A 150 1.17 18.08 -29.23
C GLU A 150 -0.26 18.01 -28.67
N ASN A 151 -0.72 16.82 -28.28
CA ASN A 151 -2.04 16.62 -27.67
C ASN A 151 -2.17 17.31 -26.31
N VAL A 152 -1.15 17.23 -25.47
CA VAL A 152 -1.23 17.68 -24.07
C VAL A 152 -0.96 19.18 -23.90
N THR A 153 -0.12 19.78 -24.74
CA THR A 153 0.27 21.20 -24.61
C THR A 153 -0.90 22.19 -24.46
N PRO A 154 -2.03 22.03 -25.18
CA PRO A 154 -3.22 22.88 -25.01
C PRO A 154 -3.85 22.85 -23.61
N PHE A 155 -3.65 21.77 -22.85
CA PHE A 155 -4.23 21.58 -21.52
C PHE A 155 -3.46 22.31 -20.41
N PHE A 156 -2.19 22.69 -20.64
CA PHE A 156 -1.37 23.37 -19.63
C PHE A 156 -1.85 24.78 -19.30
N LYS A 157 -2.71 24.81 -18.30
CA LYS A 157 -3.29 25.97 -17.64
C LYS A 157 -3.35 25.68 -16.14
N ASN A 158 -3.55 26.72 -15.32
CA ASN A 158 -3.65 26.59 -13.85
C ASN A 158 -4.61 25.47 -13.42
N GLY A 159 -4.15 24.60 -12.53
CA GLY A 159 -4.90 23.47 -12.00
C GLY A 159 -5.02 22.26 -12.94
N ALA A 160 -4.34 22.23 -14.08
CA ALA A 160 -4.48 21.12 -15.04
C ALA A 160 -4.16 19.75 -14.39
N VAL A 161 -4.96 18.73 -14.71
CA VAL A 161 -4.68 17.33 -14.39
C VAL A 161 -4.63 16.59 -15.71
N VAL A 162 -3.52 15.93 -16.01
CA VAL A 162 -3.31 15.26 -17.30
C VAL A 162 -3.20 13.76 -17.08
N VAL A 163 -3.93 12.99 -17.88
CA VAL A 163 -3.99 11.53 -17.83
C VAL A 163 -3.05 10.92 -18.85
N PHE A 164 -2.15 10.09 -18.35
CA PHE A 164 -1.28 9.21 -19.11
C PHE A 164 -1.48 7.79 -18.62
N HIS A 165 -0.85 6.85 -19.30
CA HIS A 165 -0.72 5.48 -18.85
C HIS A 165 0.75 5.16 -18.60
N ALA A 166 0.98 4.28 -17.62
CA ALA A 166 2.26 3.66 -17.41
C ALA A 166 2.13 2.20 -17.82
N ASN A 167 2.14 1.89 -19.12
CA ASN A 167 2.01 0.52 -19.64
C ASN A 167 2.70 0.31 -20.99
N ASP A 168 2.66 -0.93 -21.50
CA ASP A 168 3.32 -1.32 -22.75
C ASP A 168 2.79 -0.62 -24.01
N ALA A 169 1.57 -0.08 -23.99
CA ALA A 169 1.06 0.72 -25.10
C ALA A 169 1.64 2.14 -25.07
N ALA A 170 1.79 2.72 -23.88
CA ALA A 170 2.23 4.10 -23.66
C ALA A 170 3.76 4.31 -23.74
N LYS A 171 4.45 3.65 -24.67
CA LYS A 171 5.93 3.72 -24.79
C LYS A 171 6.47 5.12 -25.05
N GLY A 172 5.66 5.99 -25.66
CA GLY A 172 6.03 7.38 -25.94
C GLY A 172 6.02 8.27 -24.69
N THR A 173 5.33 7.86 -23.62
CA THR A 173 5.06 8.71 -22.45
C THR A 173 6.33 9.15 -21.73
N PRO A 174 7.27 8.27 -21.32
CA PRO A 174 8.50 8.70 -20.65
C PRO A 174 9.29 9.77 -21.43
N GLY A 175 9.42 9.58 -22.75
CA GLY A 175 10.12 10.53 -23.63
C GLY A 175 9.42 11.88 -23.80
N SER A 176 8.12 11.96 -23.52
CA SER A 176 7.34 13.21 -23.61
C SER A 176 7.50 14.10 -22.37
N LEU A 177 7.75 13.51 -21.20
CA LEU A 177 7.65 14.18 -19.90
C LEU A 177 8.61 15.36 -19.76
N LYS A 178 9.85 15.22 -20.25
CA LYS A 178 10.85 16.31 -20.21
C LYS A 178 10.38 17.56 -20.94
N THR A 179 9.80 17.39 -22.12
CA THR A 179 9.28 18.50 -22.92
C THR A 179 8.06 19.11 -22.27
N LEU A 180 7.13 18.26 -21.80
CA LEU A 180 5.91 18.69 -21.13
C LEU A 180 6.19 19.49 -19.85
N ILE A 181 7.06 19.00 -18.98
CA ILE A 181 7.42 19.68 -17.73
C ILE A 181 8.10 21.03 -18.01
N ARG A 182 8.99 21.08 -19.03
CA ARG A 182 9.59 22.35 -19.47
C ARG A 182 8.53 23.34 -19.97
N LEU A 183 7.60 22.91 -20.82
CA LEU A 183 6.53 23.76 -21.34
C LEU A 183 5.60 24.27 -20.23
N GLY A 184 5.26 23.42 -19.25
CA GLY A 184 4.50 23.83 -18.06
C GLY A 184 5.22 24.93 -17.29
N ARG A 185 6.52 24.75 -17.00
CA ARG A 185 7.36 25.74 -16.32
C ARG A 185 7.49 27.06 -17.09
N GLU A 186 7.65 27.00 -18.41
CA GLU A 186 7.69 28.20 -19.28
C GLU A 186 6.38 28.99 -19.25
N LYS A 187 5.24 28.31 -19.00
CA LYS A 187 3.94 28.93 -18.76
C LYS A 187 3.74 29.41 -17.31
N GLY A 188 4.77 29.29 -16.47
CA GLY A 188 4.71 29.66 -15.05
C GLY A 188 4.04 28.61 -14.16
N LEU A 189 3.77 27.41 -14.67
CA LEU A 189 3.14 26.32 -13.91
C LEU A 189 4.18 25.46 -13.20
N LYS A 190 3.86 24.99 -12.00
CA LYS A 190 4.67 24.05 -11.22
C LYS A 190 4.05 22.65 -11.28
N PRO A 191 4.84 21.60 -11.57
CA PRO A 191 4.37 20.23 -11.47
C PRO A 191 4.14 19.86 -10.00
N VAL A 192 2.98 19.30 -9.69
CA VAL A 192 2.57 18.87 -8.35
C VAL A 192 1.88 17.51 -8.41
N LYS A 193 1.73 16.87 -7.25
CA LYS A 193 0.95 15.63 -7.14
C LYS A 193 -0.54 15.91 -6.96
N VAL A 194 -1.39 14.90 -7.13
CA VAL A 194 -2.85 15.04 -6.97
C VAL A 194 -3.22 15.47 -5.54
N SER A 195 -2.51 15.01 -4.51
CA SER A 195 -2.77 15.47 -3.14
C SER A 195 -2.63 17.00 -2.99
N GLU A 196 -1.67 17.62 -3.68
CA GLU A 196 -1.47 19.08 -3.68
C GLU A 196 -2.58 19.80 -4.46
N ILE A 197 -3.08 19.21 -5.55
CA ILE A 197 -4.26 19.70 -6.27
C ILE A 197 -5.50 19.72 -5.36
N LEU A 198 -5.73 18.62 -4.64
CA LEU A 198 -6.83 18.46 -3.71
C LEU A 198 -6.74 19.42 -2.52
N ASN A 199 -5.53 19.61 -1.97
CA ASN A 199 -5.28 20.62 -0.95
C ASN A 199 -5.61 22.05 -1.43
N GLY A 200 -5.23 22.41 -2.66
CA GLY A 200 -5.56 23.72 -3.25
C GLY A 200 -7.06 23.96 -3.48
N LEU A 201 -7.85 22.88 -3.53
CA LEU A 201 -9.32 22.92 -3.58
C LEU A 201 -9.98 22.95 -2.19
N GLY A 202 -9.20 22.90 -1.11
CA GLY A 202 -9.73 22.79 0.26
C GLY A 202 -10.29 21.40 0.57
N MET A 203 -9.84 20.37 -0.15
CA MET A 203 -10.28 18.98 -0.03
C MET A 203 -9.09 18.07 0.30
N PRO A 204 -8.38 18.26 1.42
CA PRO A 204 -7.21 17.46 1.74
C PRO A 204 -7.57 15.96 1.69
N PRO A 205 -6.75 15.13 1.02
CA PRO A 205 -6.95 13.68 1.02
C PRO A 205 -7.09 13.14 2.45
N SER A 206 -8.10 12.31 2.68
CA SER A 206 -8.15 11.47 3.86
C SER A 206 -7.48 10.13 3.54
N GLU A 207 -7.38 9.27 4.54
CA GLU A 207 -6.81 7.94 4.40
C GLU A 207 -7.67 6.94 5.15
N ARG A 208 -7.64 5.68 4.70
CA ARG A 208 -8.37 4.57 5.29
C ARG A 208 -7.41 3.46 5.67
N THR A 209 -7.55 2.99 6.90
CA THR A 209 -6.76 1.90 7.45
C THR A 209 -7.67 0.73 7.76
N TRP A 210 -7.23 -0.47 7.43
CA TRP A 210 -7.89 -1.72 7.79
C TRP A 210 -7.08 -2.47 8.84
N LYS A 211 -7.76 -3.32 9.59
CA LYS A 211 -7.14 -4.35 10.41
C LYS A 211 -7.90 -5.64 10.28
N ILE A 212 -7.22 -6.74 10.57
CA ILE A 212 -7.90 -7.98 10.96
C ILE A 212 -8.05 -8.02 12.47
N SER A 213 -9.25 -8.37 12.93
CA SER A 213 -9.58 -8.62 14.33
C SER A 213 -9.95 -10.09 14.48
N ILE A 214 -9.23 -10.82 15.33
CA ILE A 214 -9.36 -12.26 15.56
C ILE A 214 -9.84 -12.47 17.00
N ASP A 215 -10.90 -13.24 17.20
CA ASP A 215 -11.30 -13.68 18.53
C ASP A 215 -10.28 -14.66 19.09
N VAL A 216 -9.82 -14.41 20.30
CA VAL A 216 -8.88 -15.32 20.97
C VAL A 216 -9.60 -16.66 21.17
N PRO A 217 -9.16 -17.74 20.50
CA PRO A 217 -9.82 -19.03 20.62
C PRO A 217 -9.62 -19.62 22.02
N SER A 218 -10.57 -20.45 22.44
CA SER A 218 -10.44 -21.16 23.71
C SER A 218 -9.22 -22.10 23.71
N PRO A 219 -8.58 -22.34 24.87
CA PRO A 219 -7.38 -23.16 24.94
C PRO A 219 -7.50 -24.53 24.27
N GLU A 220 -8.66 -25.19 24.32
CA GLU A 220 -8.90 -26.48 23.65
C GLU A 220 -8.88 -26.40 22.12
N LYS A 221 -9.15 -25.23 21.53
CA LYS A 221 -9.05 -24.99 20.07
C LYS A 221 -7.62 -24.68 19.61
N ILE A 222 -6.68 -24.46 20.54
CA ILE A 222 -5.26 -24.20 20.26
C ILE A 222 -4.50 -25.53 20.32
N THR A 223 -4.46 -26.26 19.19
CA THR A 223 -3.76 -27.55 19.10
C THR A 223 -2.32 -27.39 18.57
N HIS A 224 -1.41 -28.29 18.98
CA HIS A 224 -0.06 -28.47 18.42
C HIS A 224 0.93 -27.28 18.53
N THR A 225 1.01 -26.58 19.66
CA THR A 225 2.13 -25.65 19.93
C THR A 225 3.36 -26.42 20.42
N ILE A 226 4.10 -27.05 19.50
CA ILE A 226 5.35 -27.77 19.82
C ILE A 226 6.56 -26.85 19.70
N GLN A 227 6.38 -25.65 19.16
CA GLN A 227 7.44 -24.69 18.91
C GLN A 227 7.91 -24.05 20.22
N THR A 228 9.24 -23.96 20.38
CA THR A 228 9.86 -23.16 21.43
C THR A 228 9.92 -21.71 20.98
N TRP A 229 9.36 -20.82 21.79
CA TRP A 229 9.39 -19.38 21.56
C TRP A 229 10.04 -18.70 22.77
N GLU A 230 11.03 -17.88 22.51
CA GLU A 230 11.85 -17.22 23.52
C GLU A 230 11.76 -15.71 23.36
N ILE A 231 11.76 -14.98 24.47
CA ILE A 231 11.76 -13.51 24.41
C ILE A 231 13.15 -13.08 23.94
N ILE A 232 13.21 -12.18 22.96
CA ILE A 232 14.46 -11.59 22.47
C ILE A 232 14.69 -10.28 23.20
N GLN A 233 15.74 -10.20 24.02
CA GLN A 233 16.05 -9.00 24.81
C GLN A 233 17.52 -8.62 24.79
N SER A 234 18.41 -9.59 24.73
CA SER A 234 19.85 -9.35 24.77
C SER A 234 20.37 -8.84 23.42
N LYS A 235 21.50 -8.11 23.49
CA LYS A 235 22.18 -7.63 22.30
C LYS A 235 22.67 -8.81 21.43
N GLU A 236 23.13 -9.87 22.07
CA GLU A 236 23.62 -11.08 21.42
C GLU A 236 22.51 -11.80 20.65
N GLU A 237 21.32 -11.96 21.26
CA GLU A 237 20.15 -12.54 20.57
C GLU A 237 19.73 -11.71 19.36
N LEU A 238 19.69 -10.38 19.50
CA LEU A 238 19.36 -9.47 18.41
C LEU A 238 20.37 -9.54 17.26
N GLN A 239 21.67 -9.65 17.56
CA GLN A 239 22.72 -9.84 16.56
C GLN A 239 22.54 -11.14 15.79
N VAL A 240 22.29 -12.25 16.49
CA VAL A 240 22.06 -13.55 15.86
C VAL A 240 20.79 -13.53 15.02
N LEU A 241 19.69 -12.95 15.52
CA LEU A 241 18.45 -12.82 14.76
C LEU A 241 18.67 -11.97 13.51
N ALA A 242 19.33 -10.82 13.63
CA ALA A 242 19.60 -9.93 12.50
C ALA A 242 20.38 -10.68 11.41
N GLN A 243 21.48 -11.33 11.76
CA GLN A 243 22.30 -12.11 10.84
C GLN A 243 21.49 -13.21 10.13
N GLN A 244 20.70 -14.00 10.87
CA GLN A 244 19.93 -15.11 10.30
C GLN A 244 18.77 -14.63 9.43
N SER A 245 18.09 -13.55 9.84
CA SER A 245 16.86 -13.10 9.17
C SER A 245 17.08 -12.33 7.87
N MET A 246 18.30 -11.88 7.59
CA MET A 246 18.66 -11.28 6.31
C MET A 246 18.45 -12.23 5.12
N GLU A 247 18.55 -13.54 5.34
CA GLU A 247 18.38 -14.56 4.30
C GLU A 247 16.91 -14.96 4.05
N TRP A 248 15.97 -14.44 4.86
CA TRP A 248 14.56 -14.89 4.83
C TRP A 248 13.71 -14.20 3.75
N GLY A 249 14.29 -13.31 2.95
CA GLY A 249 13.55 -12.59 1.90
C GLY A 249 12.52 -11.61 2.46
N ILE A 250 12.80 -11.02 3.62
CA ILE A 250 11.94 -10.05 4.31
C ILE A 250 11.88 -8.77 3.48
N SER A 251 10.68 -8.39 3.01
CA SER A 251 10.50 -7.23 2.13
C SER A 251 10.94 -5.90 2.75
N GLN A 252 10.88 -5.78 4.07
CA GLN A 252 11.29 -4.60 4.82
C GLN A 252 12.77 -4.60 5.22
N ALA A 253 13.50 -5.70 4.99
CA ALA A 253 14.91 -5.76 5.32
C ALA A 253 15.71 -4.77 4.45
N PRO A 254 16.61 -3.97 5.04
CA PRO A 254 17.50 -3.09 4.31
C PRO A 254 18.32 -3.85 3.25
N THR A 255 18.68 -3.16 2.17
CA THR A 255 19.58 -3.69 1.14
C THR A 255 20.87 -2.88 1.07
N GLY A 256 21.92 -3.43 0.44
CA GLY A 256 23.21 -2.76 0.28
C GLY A 256 24.28 -3.12 1.32
N MET A 257 25.39 -2.38 1.28
CA MET A 257 26.66 -2.72 1.97
C MET A 257 26.53 -2.78 3.51
N ASP A 258 25.62 -2.02 4.11
CA ASP A 258 25.39 -1.95 5.57
C ASP A 258 24.04 -2.56 5.99
N SER A 259 23.46 -3.41 5.15
CA SER A 259 22.10 -3.94 5.33
C SER A 259 21.90 -4.67 6.66
N GLU A 260 22.83 -5.56 7.04
CA GLU A 260 22.75 -6.30 8.31
C GLU A 260 22.81 -5.37 9.54
N ASN A 261 23.70 -4.36 9.52
CA ASN A 261 23.81 -3.38 10.62
C ASN A 261 22.55 -2.52 10.73
N ASN A 262 22.02 -2.05 9.60
CA ASN A 262 20.77 -1.31 9.57
C ASN A 262 19.60 -2.15 10.05
N TRP A 263 19.58 -3.45 9.70
CA TRP A 263 18.56 -4.38 10.15
C TRP A 263 18.64 -4.63 11.66
N LEU A 264 19.86 -4.82 12.19
CA LEU A 264 20.09 -4.92 13.63
C LEU A 264 19.57 -3.67 14.37
N ILE A 265 19.82 -2.47 13.86
CA ILE A 265 19.29 -1.23 14.44
C ILE A 265 17.75 -1.27 14.46
N GLN A 266 17.11 -1.65 13.36
CA GLN A 266 15.64 -1.74 13.28
C GLN A 266 15.02 -2.80 14.22
N LEU A 267 15.71 -3.92 14.45
CA LEU A 267 15.27 -4.94 15.41
C LEU A 267 15.52 -4.52 16.87
N SER A 268 16.55 -3.71 17.10
CA SER A 268 16.94 -3.25 18.45
C SER A 268 16.00 -2.16 18.98
N GLU A 269 15.47 -1.31 18.11
CA GLU A 269 14.56 -0.23 18.48
C GLU A 269 13.10 -0.70 18.56
N PRO A 270 12.30 -0.22 19.54
CA PRO A 270 10.87 -0.49 19.58
C PRO A 270 10.16 -0.05 18.30
N LEU A 271 9.40 -0.96 17.69
CA LEU A 271 8.62 -0.66 16.49
C LEU A 271 7.37 0.15 16.87
N THR A 272 7.07 1.20 16.10
CA THR A 272 5.80 1.93 16.23
C THR A 272 5.04 1.87 14.90
N VAL A 273 3.84 1.30 14.92
CA VAL A 273 2.93 1.23 13.75
C VAL A 273 1.61 1.89 14.13
N ASN A 274 1.14 2.85 13.33
CA ASN A 274 -0.12 3.56 13.56
C ASN A 274 -0.28 4.13 14.99
N GLY A 275 0.80 4.66 15.56
CA GLY A 275 0.82 5.21 16.92
C GLY A 275 0.83 4.17 18.05
N ILE A 276 0.90 2.89 17.73
CA ILE A 276 1.03 1.79 18.69
C ILE A 276 2.50 1.36 18.73
N THR A 277 3.12 1.48 19.91
CA THR A 277 4.52 1.09 20.13
C THR A 277 4.58 -0.32 20.71
N GLU A 278 5.51 -1.11 20.18
CA GLU A 278 5.88 -2.45 20.61
C GLU A 278 6.16 -2.51 22.13
N ASP A 279 5.66 -3.56 22.78
CA ASP A 279 6.13 -3.96 24.10
C ASP A 279 7.36 -4.86 23.92
N ARG A 280 8.54 -4.42 24.38
CA ARG A 280 9.79 -5.19 24.25
C ARG A 280 9.78 -6.50 25.04
N ASN A 281 8.85 -6.69 25.98
CA ASN A 281 8.63 -7.99 26.61
C ASN A 281 7.77 -8.93 25.75
N LEU A 282 7.23 -8.41 24.65
CA LEU A 282 6.47 -9.16 23.66
C LEU A 282 7.16 -9.20 22.29
N PHE A 283 8.48 -9.21 22.27
CA PHE A 283 9.28 -9.55 21.11
C PHE A 283 9.80 -10.98 21.26
N PHE A 284 9.30 -11.89 20.42
CA PHE A 284 9.63 -13.32 20.53
C PHE A 284 10.29 -13.87 19.27
N GLY A 285 11.27 -14.75 19.46
CA GLY A 285 11.87 -15.58 18.44
C GLY A 285 11.38 -17.01 18.53
N TRP A 286 11.00 -17.60 17.40
CA TRP A 286 10.76 -19.03 17.26
C TRP A 286 12.10 -19.74 17.04
N VAL A 287 12.48 -20.60 17.97
CA VAL A 287 13.77 -21.32 17.95
C VAL A 287 13.55 -22.80 17.65
N MET A 288 14.34 -23.35 16.72
CA MET A 288 14.41 -24.78 16.45
C MET A 288 15.85 -25.20 16.16
N ALA A 289 16.32 -26.24 16.86
CA ALA A 289 17.70 -26.75 16.75
C ALA A 289 18.80 -25.69 16.97
N GLY A 290 18.54 -24.68 17.81
CA GLY A 290 19.50 -23.61 18.13
C GLY A 290 19.54 -22.46 17.12
N GLU A 291 18.64 -22.45 16.13
CA GLU A 291 18.50 -21.38 15.14
C GLU A 291 17.12 -20.73 15.21
N TYR A 292 17.03 -19.46 14.80
CA TYR A 292 15.74 -18.79 14.62
C TYR A 292 15.09 -19.22 13.31
N TRP A 293 13.80 -19.54 13.40
CA TRP A 293 12.93 -19.89 12.28
C TRP A 293 11.85 -18.85 12.02
N GLY A 294 11.67 -17.92 12.95
CA GLY A 294 10.82 -16.77 12.79
C GLY A 294 10.91 -15.83 13.98
N TYR A 295 10.31 -14.67 13.86
CA TYR A 295 10.08 -13.76 14.97
C TYR A 295 8.69 -13.16 14.86
N ALA A 296 8.18 -12.66 15.98
CA ALA A 296 6.97 -11.86 16.02
C ALA A 296 7.06 -10.78 17.11
N ARG A 297 6.63 -9.58 16.75
CA ARG A 297 6.70 -8.34 17.54
C ARG A 297 5.29 -7.90 17.85
N PHE A 298 4.98 -7.70 19.13
CA PHE A 298 3.64 -7.34 19.56
C PHE A 298 3.61 -6.09 20.42
N ALA A 299 2.46 -5.43 20.40
CA ALA A 299 2.05 -4.52 21.45
C ALA A 299 0.84 -5.11 22.19
N ARG A 300 0.52 -4.54 23.35
CA ARG A 300 -0.71 -4.83 24.06
C ARG A 300 -1.43 -3.52 24.36
N LYS A 301 -2.72 -3.47 24.06
CA LYS A 301 -3.61 -2.37 24.43
C LYS A 301 -4.88 -2.95 25.03
N ASP A 302 -5.15 -2.64 26.29
CA ASP A 302 -6.30 -3.17 27.02
C ASP A 302 -6.39 -4.71 26.94
N ASN A 303 -7.42 -5.20 26.26
CA ASN A 303 -7.75 -6.62 26.09
C ASN A 303 -7.32 -7.16 24.72
N GLU A 304 -6.45 -6.44 24.00
CA GLU A 304 -6.05 -6.73 22.64
C GLU A 304 -4.53 -6.97 22.57
N LEU A 305 -4.14 -8.06 21.93
CA LEU A 305 -2.76 -8.35 21.55
C LEU A 305 -2.55 -7.97 20.08
N ILE A 306 -1.67 -7.01 19.81
CA ILE A 306 -1.54 -6.39 18.49
C ILE A 306 -0.24 -6.90 17.85
N LEU A 307 -0.35 -7.67 16.76
CA LEU A 307 0.78 -8.15 15.98
C LEU A 307 1.27 -7.03 15.05
N LEU A 308 2.43 -6.46 15.37
CA LEU A 308 3.00 -5.31 14.66
C LEU A 308 3.87 -5.72 13.48
N ASP A 309 4.66 -6.79 13.67
CA ASP A 309 5.59 -7.30 12.66
C ASP A 309 5.94 -8.75 12.94
N PHE A 310 6.27 -9.49 11.89
CA PHE A 310 6.74 -10.86 11.99
C PHE A 310 7.47 -11.23 10.71
N ALA A 311 8.34 -12.23 10.82
CA ALA A 311 8.92 -12.89 9.67
C ALA A 311 9.21 -14.35 9.98
N THR A 312 9.33 -15.17 8.94
CA THR A 312 9.64 -16.59 9.05
C THR A 312 10.68 -16.96 8.01
N ARG A 313 11.57 -17.91 8.35
CA ARG A 313 12.65 -18.40 7.49
C ARG A 313 12.12 -19.02 6.19
N GLU A 314 10.98 -19.68 6.27
CA GLU A 314 10.27 -20.20 5.11
C GLU A 314 8.99 -19.41 4.88
N ALA A 315 8.76 -19.02 3.63
CA ALA A 315 7.51 -18.38 3.22
C ALA A 315 6.32 -19.36 3.12
N GLN A 316 6.51 -20.65 3.43
CA GLN A 316 5.48 -21.69 3.29
C GLN A 316 4.26 -21.44 4.18
N ALA A 317 3.12 -22.01 3.77
CA ALA A 317 1.80 -21.77 4.34
C ALA A 317 1.71 -22.06 5.86
N ASP A 318 2.55 -22.95 6.39
CA ASP A 318 2.45 -23.43 7.78
C ASP A 318 3.11 -22.49 8.81
N ALA A 319 4.02 -21.60 8.41
CA ALA A 319 4.77 -20.78 9.37
C ALA A 319 3.91 -19.70 10.05
N MET A 320 2.96 -19.11 9.30
CA MET A 320 1.97 -18.16 9.83
C MET A 320 1.05 -18.83 10.87
N VAL A 321 0.72 -20.10 10.66
CA VAL A 321 -0.12 -20.87 11.60
C VAL A 321 0.58 -20.99 12.96
N TYR A 322 1.90 -21.16 12.98
CA TYR A 322 2.67 -21.19 14.23
C TYR A 322 2.66 -19.85 14.95
N ILE A 323 2.81 -18.73 14.23
CA ILE A 323 2.69 -17.38 14.80
C ILE A 323 1.28 -17.19 15.39
N LEU A 324 0.23 -17.53 14.64
CA LEU A 324 -1.16 -17.39 15.11
C LEU A 324 -1.47 -18.24 16.34
N ARG A 325 -1.06 -19.50 16.36
CA ARG A 325 -1.22 -20.40 17.52
C ARG A 325 -0.48 -19.89 18.74
N TRP A 326 0.76 -19.44 18.55
CA TRP A 326 1.53 -18.86 19.62
C TRP A 326 0.88 -17.57 20.13
N ALA A 327 0.44 -16.67 19.24
CA ALA A 327 -0.22 -15.42 19.60
C ALA A 327 -1.51 -15.67 20.37
N ALA A 328 -2.33 -16.65 19.95
CA ALA A 328 -3.54 -17.07 20.66
C ALA A 328 -3.25 -17.61 22.06
N LYS A 329 -2.21 -18.43 22.22
CA LYS A 329 -1.78 -18.91 23.53
C LYS A 329 -1.33 -17.75 24.42
N LYS A 330 -0.49 -16.87 23.88
CA LYS A 330 0.02 -15.71 24.62
C LYS A 330 -1.10 -14.73 24.98
N ALA A 331 -2.05 -14.50 24.09
CA ALA A 331 -3.23 -13.68 24.34
C ALA A 331 -4.06 -14.24 25.50
N ASN A 332 -4.32 -15.56 25.53
CA ASN A 332 -4.97 -16.23 26.65
C ASN A 332 -4.21 -16.03 27.98
N GLU A 333 -2.88 -16.23 27.99
CA GLU A 333 -2.04 -16.02 29.18
C GLU A 333 -2.09 -14.58 29.70
N LEU A 334 -2.20 -13.62 28.79
CA LEU A 334 -2.29 -12.20 29.09
C LEU A 334 -3.71 -11.73 29.46
N GLY A 335 -4.73 -12.57 29.28
CA GLY A 335 -6.13 -12.20 29.47
C GLY A 335 -6.70 -11.32 28.36
N CYS A 336 -6.08 -11.33 27.16
CA CYS A 336 -6.61 -10.66 25.98
C CYS A 336 -7.76 -11.49 25.37
N THR A 337 -8.76 -10.80 24.83
CA THR A 337 -9.92 -11.39 24.14
C THR A 337 -9.82 -11.25 22.62
N LYS A 338 -8.94 -10.37 22.13
CA LYS A 338 -8.73 -10.10 20.71
C LYS A 338 -7.24 -10.16 20.35
N ILE A 339 -6.96 -10.58 19.12
CA ILE A 339 -5.68 -10.37 18.43
C ILE A 339 -5.95 -9.52 17.20
N SER A 340 -5.10 -8.55 16.90
CA SER A 340 -5.21 -7.78 15.66
C SER A 340 -3.90 -7.60 14.93
N ALA A 341 -4.01 -7.29 13.63
CA ALA A 341 -2.88 -6.95 12.77
C ALA A 341 -3.33 -6.03 11.64
N THR A 342 -2.44 -5.15 11.18
CA THR A 342 -2.67 -4.25 10.03
C THR A 342 -1.91 -4.68 8.78
N ARG A 343 -1.19 -5.81 8.85
CA ARG A 343 -0.39 -6.39 7.77
C ARG A 343 -0.82 -7.82 7.50
N GLU A 344 -0.68 -8.26 6.25
CA GLU A 344 -0.98 -9.65 5.84
C GLU A 344 -2.41 -10.08 6.27
N MET A 345 -3.35 -9.13 6.31
CA MET A 345 -4.70 -9.31 6.85
C MET A 345 -5.46 -10.40 6.10
N ARG A 346 -5.43 -10.36 4.76
CA ARG A 346 -6.11 -11.36 3.91
C ARG A 346 -5.50 -12.75 4.11
N ARG A 347 -4.19 -12.83 4.31
CA ARG A 347 -3.49 -14.09 4.60
C ARG A 347 -3.84 -14.62 5.98
N LEU A 348 -3.86 -13.76 7.00
CA LEU A 348 -4.25 -14.10 8.38
C LEU A 348 -5.70 -14.57 8.45
N GLU A 349 -6.63 -13.90 7.76
CA GLU A 349 -8.04 -14.28 7.70
C GLU A 349 -8.20 -15.67 7.07
N LYS A 350 -7.50 -15.93 5.97
CA LYS A 350 -7.46 -17.27 5.35
C LYS A 350 -6.97 -18.34 6.33
N MET A 351 -5.94 -18.06 7.14
CA MET A 351 -5.44 -19.01 8.14
C MET A 351 -6.44 -19.22 9.28
N CYS A 352 -7.10 -18.15 9.75
CA CYS A 352 -8.15 -18.25 10.77
C CYS A 352 -9.31 -19.13 10.28
N ASN A 353 -9.76 -18.94 9.04
CA ASN A 353 -10.79 -19.77 8.41
C ASN A 353 -10.38 -21.26 8.34
N GLN A 354 -9.12 -21.55 8.02
CA GLN A 354 -8.60 -22.93 8.01
C GLN A 354 -8.52 -23.55 9.41
N LEU A 355 -8.28 -22.74 10.44
CA LEU A 355 -8.23 -23.16 11.84
C LEU A 355 -9.63 -23.22 12.50
N GLY A 356 -10.68 -22.73 11.83
CA GLY A 356 -12.02 -22.60 12.41
C GLY A 356 -12.07 -21.55 13.52
N TRP A 357 -11.31 -20.47 13.37
CA TRP A 357 -11.25 -19.33 14.29
C TRP A 357 -12.05 -18.16 13.73
N ASP A 358 -12.75 -17.44 14.60
CA ASP A 358 -13.54 -16.28 14.22
C ASP A 358 -12.63 -15.08 13.98
N SER A 359 -12.70 -14.50 12.79
CA SER A 359 -11.93 -13.32 12.40
C SER A 359 -12.70 -12.43 11.44
N VAL A 360 -12.41 -11.13 11.45
CA VAL A 360 -13.02 -10.15 10.55
C VAL A 360 -11.98 -9.11 10.11
N ILE A 361 -11.97 -8.78 8.81
CA ILE A 361 -11.26 -7.60 8.30
C ILE A 361 -12.20 -6.40 8.29
N GLU A 362 -11.88 -5.40 9.10
CA GLU A 362 -12.68 -4.20 9.37
C GLU A 362 -11.84 -2.92 9.34
N LEU A 363 -12.50 -1.76 9.22
CA LEU A 363 -11.81 -0.47 9.29
C LEU A 363 -11.24 -0.26 10.70
N ASP A 364 -10.00 0.20 10.76
CA ASP A 364 -9.33 0.59 12.00
C ASP A 364 -9.67 2.05 12.31
N GLN A 365 -10.71 2.25 13.13
CA GLN A 365 -11.28 3.56 13.49
C GLN A 365 -10.58 4.23 14.68
#